data_AF-A0A1Q3JYP8-F1
#
_entry.id   AF-A0A1Q3JYP8-F1
#
_cell.length_a   1.000
_cell.length_b   1.000
_cell.length_c   1.000
_cell.angle_alpha   90.00
_cell.angle_beta   90.00
_cell.angle_gamma   90.00
#
_symmetry.space_group_name_H-M   'P 1'
#
loop_
_entity.id
_entity.type
_entity.pdbx_description
1 polymer ?
#
loop_
_entity_poly.entity_id
_entity_poly.type
_entity_poly.pdbx_seq_one_letter_code
_entity_poly.pdbx_strand_id
1 'polypeptide(L)'
;MIRIKKYSLVNFKFKGKYLIERIMNLVSPEKKLPNNYHPYGDSMFWMLSPECALYVANKVRNDKRFLKFFKYSWGADEFVFSTILMNSKYKERIVNNNYRYIDWSAGGSHPKVLGKNDFDKLINSESLFARKFHLSKDSEIFDLLDQHLTS
;
A
#
# COMPACT_ATOMS: atom_id res chain seq x y z
N MET A 1 6.48 -6.33 -10.80
CA MET A 1 5.37 -5.35 -10.69
C MET A 1 4.86 -4.97 -12.09
N ILE A 2 3.97 -5.76 -12.70
CA ILE A 2 3.55 -5.55 -14.11
C ILE A 2 2.62 -4.33 -14.27
N ARG A 3 1.78 -4.07 -13.25
CA ARG A 3 0.76 -3.00 -13.29
C ARG A 3 1.32 -1.58 -13.46
N ILE A 4 2.54 -1.28 -12.98
CA ILE A 4 3.08 0.08 -13.02
C ILE A 4 3.48 0.56 -14.41
N LYS A 5 3.65 -0.38 -15.35
CA LYS A 5 3.99 -0.11 -16.75
C LYS A 5 2.79 0.39 -17.56
N LYS A 6 1.57 0.17 -17.08
CA LYS A 6 0.33 0.55 -17.74
C LYS A 6 -0.20 1.90 -17.22
N TYR A 7 -0.80 2.67 -18.11
CA TYR A 7 -1.57 3.86 -17.74
C TYR A 7 -2.89 3.42 -17.11
N SER A 8 -3.27 4.07 -16.01
CA SER A 8 -4.59 3.92 -15.41
C SER A 8 -5.26 5.26 -15.21
N LEU A 9 -6.55 5.30 -15.51
CA LEU A 9 -7.45 6.42 -15.27
C LEU A 9 -8.41 6.15 -14.11
N VAL A 10 -8.13 5.14 -13.26
CA VAL A 10 -8.99 4.76 -12.12
C VAL A 10 -9.34 5.96 -11.23
N ASN A 11 -8.39 6.86 -11.01
CA ASN A 11 -8.50 8.04 -10.15
C ASN A 11 -9.33 9.18 -10.77
N PHE A 12 -9.73 9.08 -12.04
CA PHE A 12 -10.50 10.12 -12.72
C PHE A 12 -12.00 9.76 -12.76
N LYS A 13 -12.85 10.78 -12.69
CA LYS A 13 -14.31 10.65 -12.67
C LYS A 13 -14.93 11.21 -13.95
N PHE A 14 -14.95 10.41 -15.02
CA PHE A 14 -15.66 10.74 -16.26
C PHE A 14 -16.08 9.47 -17.02
N LYS A 15 -17.16 9.58 -17.83
CA LYS A 15 -17.69 8.47 -18.64
C LYS A 15 -16.69 8.11 -19.76
N GLY A 16 -16.52 6.80 -20.02
CA GLY A 16 -15.62 6.33 -21.08
C GLY A 16 -14.14 6.23 -20.68
N LYS A 17 -13.78 6.52 -19.42
CA LYS A 17 -12.37 6.46 -18.95
C LYS A 17 -11.66 5.14 -19.22
N TYR A 18 -12.36 4.01 -19.13
CA TYR A 18 -11.77 2.70 -19.40
C TYR A 18 -11.51 2.44 -20.89
N LEU A 19 -12.34 2.99 -21.78
CA LEU A 19 -12.08 2.94 -23.23
C LEU A 19 -10.84 3.77 -23.57
N ILE A 20 -10.76 4.99 -23.02
CA ILE A 20 -9.58 5.85 -23.19
C ILE A 20 -8.34 5.20 -22.57
N GLU A 21 -8.44 4.58 -21.40
CA GLU A 21 -7.34 3.83 -20.78
C GLU A 21 -6.84 2.70 -21.69
N ARG A 22 -7.74 1.95 -22.33
CA ARG A 22 -7.38 0.90 -23.30
C ARG A 22 -6.65 1.49 -24.51
N ILE A 23 -7.17 2.57 -25.09
CA ILE A 23 -6.54 3.25 -26.22
C ILE A 23 -5.15 3.77 -25.83
N MET A 24 -5.03 4.45 -24.68
CA MET A 24 -3.76 4.97 -24.17
C MET A 24 -2.70 3.87 -24.06
N ASN A 25 -3.06 2.71 -23.50
CA ASN A 25 -2.13 1.58 -23.36
C ASN A 25 -1.81 0.87 -24.68
N LEU A 26 -2.62 1.05 -25.73
CA LEU A 26 -2.35 0.51 -27.06
C LEU A 26 -1.37 1.38 -27.84
N VAL A 27 -1.49 2.71 -27.73
CA VAL A 27 -0.74 3.66 -28.57
C VAL A 27 0.46 4.31 -27.88
N SER A 28 0.49 4.33 -26.54
CA SER A 28 1.57 4.98 -25.77
C SER A 28 2.64 3.97 -25.37
N PRO A 29 3.91 4.39 -25.24
CA PRO A 29 4.96 3.52 -24.72
C PRO A 29 4.71 3.16 -23.26
N GLU A 30 5.23 1.99 -22.83
CA GLU A 30 5.19 1.56 -21.43
C GLU A 30 5.69 2.69 -20.51
N LYS A 31 4.97 2.90 -19.40
CA LYS A 31 5.41 3.84 -18.37
C LYS A 31 6.71 3.35 -17.74
N LYS A 32 7.65 4.27 -17.60
CA LYS A 32 8.91 4.06 -16.87
C LYS A 32 8.97 4.99 -15.67
N LEU A 33 9.51 4.48 -14.57
CA LEU A 33 9.75 5.31 -13.38
C LEU A 33 10.77 6.41 -13.74
N PRO A 34 10.56 7.66 -13.27
CA PRO A 34 11.54 8.73 -13.45
C PRO A 34 12.90 8.38 -12.84
N ASN A 35 13.96 8.97 -13.40
CA ASN A 35 15.35 8.80 -12.95
C ASN A 35 15.85 7.34 -12.92
N ASN A 36 15.24 6.45 -13.72
CA ASN A 36 15.55 5.02 -13.75
C ASN A 36 15.42 4.34 -12.37
N TYR A 37 14.50 4.81 -11.52
CA TYR A 37 14.27 4.20 -10.21
C TYR A 37 13.81 2.75 -10.36
N HIS A 38 14.29 1.91 -9.45
CA HIS A 38 13.80 0.55 -9.31
C HIS A 38 12.46 0.55 -8.55
N PRO A 39 11.42 -0.15 -9.03
CA PRO A 39 10.14 -0.18 -8.35
C PRO A 39 10.18 -1.02 -7.07
N TYR A 40 9.68 -0.47 -5.96
CA TYR A 40 9.49 -1.17 -4.68
C TYR A 40 8.07 -0.94 -4.18
N GLY A 41 7.44 -1.97 -3.62
CA GLY A 41 6.09 -1.85 -3.09
C GLY A 41 5.44 -3.21 -2.88
N ASP A 42 4.47 -3.23 -1.98
CA ASP A 42 3.70 -4.43 -1.61
C ASP A 42 2.49 -4.06 -0.73
N SER A 43 2.60 -2.98 0.05
CA SER A 43 1.57 -2.56 0.99
C SER A 43 1.33 -1.06 0.96
N MET A 44 0.07 -0.66 1.13
CA MET A 44 -0.33 0.72 1.43
C MET A 44 -0.10 1.11 2.90
N PHE A 45 0.23 0.14 3.77
CA PHE A 45 0.50 0.37 5.17
C PHE A 45 2.00 0.53 5.41
N TRP A 46 2.37 1.63 6.05
CA TRP A 46 3.74 1.98 6.41
C TRP A 46 3.77 2.65 7.78
N MET A 47 4.93 2.69 8.41
CA MET A 47 5.22 3.61 9.52
C MET A 47 6.41 4.43 9.09
N LEU A 48 6.22 5.74 9.08
CA LEU A 48 7.22 6.68 8.57
C LEU A 48 7.55 7.68 9.64
N SER A 49 8.85 7.96 9.80
CA SER A 49 9.26 9.16 10.50
C SER A 49 8.76 10.40 9.72
N PRO A 50 8.55 11.54 10.41
CA PRO A 50 8.19 12.79 9.74
C PRO A 50 9.18 13.17 8.63
N GLU A 51 10.48 12.93 8.84
CA GLU A 51 11.54 13.16 7.85
C GLU A 51 11.31 12.37 6.55
N CYS A 52 11.04 11.06 6.64
CA CYS A 52 10.79 10.22 5.48
C CYS A 52 9.50 10.62 4.76
N ALA A 53 8.44 10.92 5.51
CA ALA A 53 7.16 11.36 4.95
C ALA A 53 7.31 12.67 4.15
N LEU A 54 8.00 13.66 4.73
CA LEU A 54 8.29 14.94 4.07
C LEU A 54 9.18 14.74 2.84
N TYR A 55 10.18 13.87 2.92
CA TYR A 55 11.04 13.57 1.79
C TYR A 55 10.24 13.03 0.59
N VAL A 56 9.35 12.04 0.82
CA VAL A 56 8.50 11.48 -0.25
C VAL A 56 7.58 12.55 -0.82
N ALA A 57 6.89 13.31 0.05
CA ALA A 57 5.97 14.37 -0.38
C ALA A 57 6.69 15.42 -1.25
N ASN A 58 7.85 15.91 -0.80
CA ASN A 58 8.64 16.89 -1.54
C ASN A 58 9.18 16.32 -2.85
N LYS A 59 9.65 15.08 -2.86
CA LYS A 59 10.17 14.43 -4.08
C LYS A 59 9.09 14.31 -5.15
N VAL A 60 7.89 13.89 -4.77
CA VAL A 60 6.76 13.73 -5.70
C VAL A 60 6.20 15.08 -6.14
N ARG A 61 6.09 16.06 -5.23
CA ARG A 61 5.54 17.39 -5.55
C ARG A 61 6.46 18.22 -6.46
N ASN A 62 7.77 18.15 -6.24
CA ASN A 62 8.73 19.01 -6.94
C ASN A 62 9.20 18.43 -8.28
N ASP A 63 9.01 17.12 -8.53
CA ASP A 63 9.32 16.50 -9.81
C ASP A 63 8.03 16.13 -10.56
N LYS A 64 7.68 16.96 -11.55
CA LYS A 64 6.47 16.77 -12.39
C LYS A 64 6.41 15.39 -13.04
N ARG A 65 7.54 14.72 -13.27
CA ARG A 65 7.59 13.37 -13.86
C ARG A 65 7.08 12.33 -12.87
N PHE A 66 7.44 12.43 -11.59
CA PHE A 66 6.89 11.56 -10.55
C PHE A 66 5.40 11.82 -10.34
N LEU A 67 5.00 13.09 -10.24
CA LEU A 67 3.58 13.44 -10.11
C LEU A 67 2.75 12.84 -11.25
N LYS A 68 3.21 13.00 -12.51
CA LYS A 68 2.54 12.40 -13.68
C LYS A 68 2.55 10.88 -13.60
N PHE A 69 3.68 10.26 -13.27
CA PHE A 69 3.79 8.80 -13.19
C PHE A 69 2.77 8.20 -12.21
N PHE A 70 2.73 8.69 -10.97
CA PHE A 70 1.84 8.17 -9.94
C PHE A 70 0.37 8.53 -10.18
N LYS A 71 0.07 9.72 -10.74
CA LYS A 71 -1.30 10.12 -11.08
C LYS A 71 -1.99 9.13 -12.03
N TYR A 72 -1.22 8.60 -13.00
CA TYR A 72 -1.69 7.63 -13.98
C TYR A 72 -1.34 6.18 -13.62
N SER A 73 -1.12 5.87 -12.35
CA SER A 73 -0.86 4.51 -11.86
C SER A 73 -2.05 3.97 -11.08
N TRP A 74 -2.36 2.69 -11.27
CA TRP A 74 -3.30 1.96 -10.42
C TRP A 74 -2.60 1.48 -9.15
N GLY A 75 -3.21 1.72 -7.98
CA GLY A 75 -2.67 1.33 -6.66
C GLY A 75 -1.34 2.02 -6.32
N ALA A 76 -1.21 3.31 -6.63
CA ALA A 76 0.03 4.07 -6.44
C ALA A 76 0.49 4.12 -4.97
N ASP A 77 -0.47 4.16 -4.05
CA ASP A 77 -0.28 4.11 -2.60
C ASP A 77 0.49 2.87 -2.13
N GLU A 78 0.37 1.73 -2.81
CA GLU A 78 1.06 0.48 -2.46
C GLU A 78 2.56 0.46 -2.80
N PHE A 79 3.05 1.46 -3.54
CA PHE A 79 4.45 1.47 -3.98
C PHE A 79 5.11 2.86 -4.02
N VAL A 80 4.38 3.97 -3.92
CA VAL A 80 4.96 5.32 -3.99
C VAL A 80 5.99 5.57 -2.88
N PHE A 81 5.65 5.26 -1.63
CA PHE A 81 6.53 5.47 -0.49
C PHE A 81 7.76 4.55 -0.56
N SER A 82 7.53 3.26 -0.73
CA SER A 82 8.61 2.26 -0.81
C SER A 82 9.55 2.55 -1.98
N THR A 83 9.01 2.86 -3.17
CA THR A 83 9.84 3.18 -4.35
C THR A 83 10.70 4.43 -4.09
N ILE A 84 10.11 5.51 -3.58
CA ILE A 84 10.87 6.75 -3.38
C ILE A 84 11.94 6.59 -2.29
N LEU A 85 11.62 5.91 -1.18
CA LEU A 85 12.55 5.74 -0.06
C LEU A 85 13.68 4.75 -0.37
N MET A 86 13.37 3.62 -1.00
CA MET A 86 14.37 2.61 -1.36
C MET A 86 15.36 3.07 -2.45
N ASN A 87 14.99 4.08 -3.24
CA ASN A 87 15.89 4.73 -4.21
C ASN A 87 16.52 6.03 -3.65
N SER A 88 16.63 6.16 -2.32
CA SER A 88 17.15 7.36 -1.66
C SER A 88 18.20 7.04 -0.61
N LYS A 89 18.76 8.10 0.00
CA LYS A 89 19.66 7.98 1.16
C LYS A 89 19.05 7.25 2.37
N TYR A 90 17.73 7.07 2.42
CA TYR A 90 17.06 6.38 3.53
C TYR A 90 17.02 4.86 3.38
N LYS A 91 17.44 4.30 2.23
CA LYS A 91 17.35 2.87 1.93
C LYS A 91 17.88 1.99 3.08
N GLU A 92 19.06 2.33 3.61
CA GLU A 92 19.72 1.55 4.68
C GLU A 92 19.01 1.66 6.05
N ARG A 93 18.05 2.59 6.19
CA ARG A 93 17.21 2.74 7.39
C ARG A 93 15.86 2.05 7.25
N ILE A 94 15.55 1.46 6.09
CA ILE A 94 14.26 0.80 5.86
C ILE A 94 14.27 -0.61 6.42
N VAL A 95 13.33 -0.87 7.33
CA VAL A 95 13.01 -2.21 7.81
C VAL A 95 11.90 -2.78 6.93
N ASN A 96 12.08 -4.00 6.41
CA ASN A 96 11.08 -4.69 5.60
C ASN A 96 9.97 -5.32 6.45
N ASN A 97 9.37 -4.52 7.33
CA ASN A 97 8.26 -4.92 8.19
C ASN A 97 7.36 -3.70 8.41
N ASN A 98 6.07 -3.82 8.10
CA ASN A 98 5.10 -2.76 8.35
C ASN A 98 4.36 -2.92 9.69
N TYR A 99 4.69 -3.92 10.50
CA TYR A 99 4.06 -4.26 11.79
C TYR A 99 2.52 -4.38 11.71
N ARG A 100 1.98 -4.87 10.58
CA ARG A 100 0.55 -5.19 10.42
C ARG A 100 0.37 -6.70 10.28
N TYR A 101 -0.38 -7.28 11.20
CA TYR A 101 -0.87 -8.65 11.07
C TYR A 101 -1.98 -8.69 10.02
N ILE A 102 -1.77 -9.47 8.96
CA ILE A 102 -2.75 -9.66 7.89
C ILE A 102 -2.78 -11.15 7.54
N ASP A 103 -3.93 -11.78 7.72
CA ASP A 103 -4.10 -13.19 7.41
C ASP A 103 -4.60 -13.39 5.97
N TRP A 104 -3.76 -13.98 5.11
CA TRP A 104 -4.07 -14.31 3.71
C TRP A 104 -4.40 -15.80 3.50
N SER A 105 -4.54 -16.61 4.56
CA SER A 105 -4.80 -18.05 4.48
C SER A 105 -6.06 -18.42 3.69
N ALA A 106 -7.01 -17.50 3.55
CA ALA A 106 -8.23 -17.70 2.75
C ALA A 106 -8.00 -17.70 1.23
N GLY A 107 -6.81 -17.34 0.73
CA GLY A 107 -6.42 -17.47 -0.68
C GLY A 107 -7.15 -16.56 -1.69
N GLY A 108 -7.91 -15.56 -1.22
CA GLY A 108 -8.67 -14.62 -2.06
C GLY A 108 -7.96 -13.30 -2.34
N SER A 109 -8.66 -12.39 -3.04
CA SER A 109 -8.20 -11.00 -3.27
C SER A 109 -8.26 -10.11 -2.03
N HIS A 110 -8.83 -10.63 -0.94
CA HIS A 110 -8.99 -9.92 0.32
C HIS A 110 -8.50 -10.82 1.47
N PRO A 111 -7.88 -10.21 2.50
CA PRO A 111 -7.47 -10.96 3.67
C PRO A 111 -8.69 -11.49 4.43
N LYS A 112 -8.47 -12.56 5.19
CA LYS A 112 -9.45 -13.17 6.08
C LYS A 112 -9.98 -12.12 7.07
N VAL A 113 -11.25 -12.24 7.43
CA VAL A 113 -11.82 -11.51 8.57
C VAL A 113 -11.39 -12.22 9.85
N LEU A 114 -10.66 -11.50 10.69
CA LEU A 114 -10.18 -11.96 11.98
C LEU A 114 -11.32 -12.00 12.99
N GLY A 115 -11.35 -13.03 13.82
CA GLY A 115 -12.32 -13.23 14.89
C GLY A 115 -11.67 -13.81 16.14
N LYS A 116 -12.47 -14.22 17.12
CA LYS A 116 -11.97 -14.67 18.43
C LYS A 116 -11.00 -15.84 18.35
N ASN A 117 -11.18 -16.73 17.37
CA ASN A 117 -10.31 -17.88 17.14
C ASN A 117 -8.90 -17.48 16.65
N ASP A 118 -8.69 -16.21 16.29
CA ASP A 118 -7.40 -15.66 15.91
C ASP A 118 -6.71 -14.92 17.05
N PHE A 119 -7.33 -14.82 18.23
CA PHE A 119 -6.82 -14.05 19.38
C PHE A 119 -5.39 -14.43 19.77
N ASP A 120 -5.13 -15.72 19.97
CA ASP A 120 -3.79 -16.21 20.34
C ASP A 120 -2.73 -15.84 19.31
N LYS A 121 -3.07 -15.87 18.01
CA LYS A 121 -2.13 -15.47 16.95
C LYS A 121 -1.85 -13.98 16.97
N LEU A 122 -2.86 -13.17 17.31
CA LEU A 122 -2.74 -11.72 17.35
C LEU A 122 -1.83 -11.27 18.49
N ILE A 123 -2.08 -11.76 19.71
CA ILE A 123 -1.32 -11.35 20.90
C ILE A 123 0.14 -11.86 20.89
N ASN A 124 0.39 -12.98 20.21
CA ASN A 124 1.75 -13.54 20.07
C ASN A 124 2.50 -13.00 18.84
N SER A 125 1.90 -12.11 18.04
CA SER A 125 2.57 -11.52 16.88
C SER A 125 3.42 -10.31 17.27
N GLU A 126 4.52 -10.07 16.54
CA GLU A 126 5.29 -8.82 16.66
C GLU A 126 4.60 -7.61 15.98
N SER A 127 3.34 -7.76 15.57
CA SER A 127 2.62 -6.71 14.87
C SER A 127 1.98 -5.73 15.84
N LEU A 128 2.08 -4.44 15.54
CA LEU A 128 1.46 -3.37 16.34
C LEU A 128 -0.01 -3.15 15.96
N PHE A 129 -0.40 -3.54 14.76
CA PHE A 129 -1.75 -3.39 14.23
C PHE A 129 -2.19 -4.67 13.52
N ALA A 130 -3.49 -4.87 13.34
CA ALA A 130 -4.04 -6.00 12.61
C ALA A 130 -5.20 -5.61 11.69
N ARG A 131 -5.43 -6.42 10.64
CA ARG A 131 -6.62 -6.36 9.79
C ARG A 131 -6.92 -7.72 9.17
N LYS A 132 -8.16 -8.05 8.82
CA LYS A 132 -9.35 -7.19 8.79
C LYS A 132 -10.35 -7.61 9.87
N PHE A 133 -10.95 -6.66 10.57
CA PHE A 133 -12.02 -6.90 11.52
C PHE A 133 -13.39 -6.51 10.95
N HIS A 134 -14.45 -7.12 11.46
CA HIS A 134 -15.84 -6.77 11.17
C HIS A 134 -16.68 -6.89 12.44
N LEU A 135 -17.13 -5.74 12.96
CA LEU A 135 -17.96 -5.68 14.19
C LEU A 135 -19.19 -6.59 14.14
N SER A 136 -19.85 -6.69 12.99
CA SER A 136 -21.07 -7.49 12.84
C SER A 136 -20.84 -8.99 12.72
N LYS A 137 -19.59 -9.44 12.53
CA LYS A 137 -19.27 -10.86 12.33
C LYS A 137 -18.75 -11.52 13.59
N ASP A 138 -17.95 -10.81 14.35
CA ASP A 138 -17.35 -11.30 15.58
C ASP A 138 -16.97 -10.08 16.43
N SER A 139 -17.85 -9.71 17.37
CA SER A 139 -17.60 -8.59 18.28
C SER A 139 -16.75 -9.02 19.47
N GLU A 140 -16.73 -10.32 19.81
CA GLU A 140 -16.05 -10.89 20.98
C GLU A 140 -14.53 -10.70 20.90
N ILE A 141 -13.95 -10.73 19.70
CA ILE A 141 -12.52 -10.43 19.50
C ILE A 141 -12.13 -9.03 19.99
N PHE A 142 -13.02 -8.04 19.92
CA PHE A 142 -12.72 -6.68 20.37
C PHE A 142 -12.63 -6.64 21.89
N ASP A 143 -13.57 -7.29 22.59
CA ASP A 143 -13.56 -7.37 24.05
C ASP A 143 -12.30 -8.10 24.56
N LEU A 144 -11.90 -9.19 23.90
CA LEU A 144 -10.68 -9.95 24.23
C LEU A 144 -9.40 -9.10 24.04
N LEU A 145 -9.30 -8.37 22.93
CA LEU A 145 -8.17 -7.49 22.65
C LEU A 145 -8.11 -6.31 23.63
N ASP A 146 -9.24 -5.68 23.92
CA ASP A 146 -9.32 -4.57 24.87
C ASP A 146 -8.94 -5.03 26.28
N GLN A 147 -9.42 -6.19 26.73
CA GLN A 147 -9.05 -6.76 28.01
C GLN A 147 -7.54 -7.03 28.10
N HIS A 148 -6.93 -7.58 27.04
CA HIS A 148 -5.49 -7.86 27.00
C HIS A 148 -4.62 -6.59 26.96
N LEU A 149 -5.07 -5.53 26.27
CA LEU A 149 -4.31 -4.29 26.13
C LEU A 149 -4.41 -3.36 27.34
N THR A 150 -5.43 -3.55 28.19
CA THR A 150 -5.71 -2.71 29.37
C THR A 150 -5.38 -3.38 30.70
N SER A 151 -4.94 -4.64 30.68
CA SER A 151 -4.41 -5.35 31.85
C SER A 151 -2.94 -5.06 32.09
#